data_AF-A0A5P8Z3C1-F1
#
_entry.id   AF-A0A5P8Z3C1-F1
#
_cell.length_a   1.000
_cell.length_b   1.000
_cell.length_c   1.000
_cell.angle_alpha   90.00
_cell.angle_beta   90.00
_cell.angle_gamma   90.00
#
_symmetry.space_group_name_H-M   'P 1'
#
loop_
_entity.id
_entity.type
_entity.pdbx_description
1 polymer ?
#
loop_
_entity_poly.entity_id
_entity_poly.type
_entity_poly.pdbx_seq_one_letter_code
_entity_poly.pdbx_strand_id
1 'polypeptide(L)'
;MTLMSADTQTIRAVRVFPYYPGVALELDAVAEGDVAQYAQGWLAGQAYHMLRIENAQITRPLHVGAAYACTGIGPDATPLKTHWLFCTATAPVLSFGISTSGPTPAACTAILPQVDALIVELEELREIVCVFSGSGGETLQSQAQIGRRGWLVMTRIGCPQRIGILVEDPVLPSALCPGAAGIVLTARAERTTQSVCLRDLCCIRAGDTALFLRKEA
;
A
#
# COMPACT_ATOMS: atom_id res chain seq x y z
N MET A 1 4.49 -17.29 -4.71
CA MET A 1 5.10 -15.93 -4.69
C MET A 1 4.25 -15.05 -3.78
N THR A 2 4.84 -14.46 -2.74
CA THR A 2 4.10 -13.59 -1.81
C THR A 2 3.80 -12.27 -2.50
N LEU A 3 2.52 -12.04 -2.84
CA LEU A 3 2.07 -10.82 -3.51
C LEU A 3 1.71 -9.69 -2.53
N MET A 4 1.67 -10.01 -1.23
CA MET A 4 1.42 -9.05 -0.17
C MET A 4 2.12 -9.49 1.12
N SER A 5 2.91 -8.59 1.71
CA SER A 5 3.49 -8.72 3.05
C SER A 5 3.51 -7.36 3.73
N ALA A 6 3.38 -7.38 5.06
CA ALA A 6 3.47 -6.20 5.89
C ALA A 6 4.11 -6.60 7.20
N ASP A 7 5.09 -5.82 7.63
CA ASP A 7 5.76 -5.93 8.90
C ASP A 7 5.73 -4.55 9.57
N THR A 8 5.40 -4.52 10.85
CA THR A 8 5.31 -3.27 11.62
C THR A 8 5.98 -3.48 12.95
N GLN A 9 6.92 -2.59 13.26
CA GLN A 9 7.67 -2.61 14.49
C GLN A 9 7.62 -1.25 15.17
N THR A 10 7.66 -1.28 16.50
CA THR A 10 7.81 -0.08 17.31
C THR A 10 9.30 0.19 17.48
N ILE A 11 9.74 1.40 17.13
CA ILE A 11 11.11 1.86 17.33
C ILE A 11 11.12 3.00 18.36
N ARG A 12 12.24 3.17 19.06
CA ARG A 12 12.41 4.16 20.13
C ARG A 12 13.54 5.14 19.84
N ALA A 13 13.57 6.26 20.56
CA ALA A 13 14.63 7.28 20.49
C ALA A 13 14.90 7.73 19.05
N VAL A 14 13.82 8.13 18.37
CA VAL A 14 13.79 8.42 16.96
C VAL A 14 14.32 9.81 16.69
N ARG A 15 15.20 9.93 15.70
CA ARG A 15 15.73 11.21 15.22
C ARG A 15 15.64 11.28 13.70
N VAL A 16 15.18 12.41 13.19
CA VAL A 16 14.97 12.67 11.78
C VAL A 16 15.95 13.71 11.29
N PHE A 17 16.60 13.44 10.16
CA PHE A 17 17.61 14.29 9.55
C PHE A 17 17.22 14.60 8.10
N PRO A 18 17.48 15.81 7.59
CA PRO A 18 17.34 16.10 6.17
C PRO A 18 18.22 15.17 5.34
N TYR A 19 17.72 14.68 4.21
CA TYR A 19 18.48 13.82 3.31
C TYR A 19 18.77 14.53 1.99
N TYR A 20 20.06 14.68 1.68
CA TYR A 20 20.56 15.26 0.43
C TYR A 20 21.34 14.18 -0.34
N PRO A 21 20.79 13.64 -1.45
CA PRO A 21 21.45 12.58 -2.20
C PRO A 21 22.86 13.00 -2.65
N GLY A 22 23.85 12.15 -2.38
CA GLY A 22 25.24 12.37 -2.83
C GLY A 22 26.03 13.42 -2.07
N VAL A 23 25.50 13.97 -0.97
CA VAL A 23 26.21 14.97 -0.15
C VAL A 23 26.45 14.41 1.25
N ALA A 24 27.72 14.28 1.64
CA ALA A 24 28.10 13.93 3.00
C ALA A 24 28.06 15.21 3.87
N LEU A 25 27.06 15.31 4.74
CA LEU A 25 26.87 16.44 5.65
C LEU A 25 26.66 15.93 7.07
N GLU A 26 27.26 16.62 8.04
CA GLU A 26 26.86 16.52 9.44
C GLU A 26 25.71 17.51 9.66
N LEU A 27 24.56 16.99 10.11
CA LEU A 27 23.33 17.74 10.28
C LEU A 27 22.73 17.43 11.65
N ASP A 28 22.19 18.46 12.30
CA ASP A 28 21.36 18.28 13.49
C ASP A 28 20.03 17.61 13.14
N ALA A 29 19.44 16.91 14.10
CA ALA A 29 18.09 16.38 13.97
C ALA A 29 17.08 17.54 13.84
N VAL A 30 16.16 17.42 12.88
CA VAL A 30 15.08 18.39 12.64
C VAL A 30 13.78 18.00 13.33
N ALA A 31 13.66 16.73 13.73
CA ALA A 31 12.61 16.23 14.59
C ALA A 31 13.11 15.06 15.43
N GLU A 32 12.56 14.94 16.64
CA GLU A 32 12.83 13.83 17.56
C GLU A 32 11.52 13.27 18.11
N GLY A 33 11.51 12.00 18.50
CA GLY A 33 10.37 11.39 19.18
C GLY A 33 10.77 10.15 19.96
N ASP A 34 10.12 9.92 21.09
CA ASP A 34 10.46 8.80 21.98
C ASP A 34 10.08 7.45 21.38
N VAL A 35 8.95 7.41 20.67
CA VAL A 35 8.36 6.21 20.10
C VAL A 35 7.84 6.51 18.70
N ALA A 36 8.08 5.59 17.76
CA ALA A 36 7.50 5.64 16.43
C ALA A 36 7.10 4.24 15.95
N GLN A 37 6.17 4.21 15.00
CA GLN A 37 5.82 3.01 14.25
C GLN A 37 6.55 3.04 12.91
N TYR A 38 7.36 2.02 12.67
CA TYR A 38 7.99 1.79 11.38
C TYR A 38 7.36 0.57 10.73
N ALA A 39 6.80 0.77 9.53
CA ALA A 39 6.17 -0.28 8.76
C ALA A 39 6.87 -0.45 7.42
N GLN A 40 7.04 -1.68 6.99
CA GLN A 40 7.62 -2.04 5.71
C GLN A 40 6.90 -3.23 5.11
N GLY A 41 6.95 -3.36 3.79
CA GLY A 41 6.38 -4.53 3.16
C GLY A 41 6.37 -4.47 1.65
N TRP A 42 5.57 -5.36 1.08
CA TRP A 42 5.43 -5.54 -0.34
C TRP A 42 3.95 -5.66 -0.70
N LEU A 43 3.50 -4.98 -1.76
CA LEU A 43 2.16 -5.16 -2.29
C LEU A 43 2.18 -5.06 -3.81
N ALA A 44 1.76 -6.15 -4.45
CA ALA A 44 1.57 -6.26 -5.89
C ALA A 44 2.78 -5.86 -6.76
N GLY A 45 4.02 -5.96 -6.27
CA GLY A 45 5.20 -5.53 -7.03
C GLY A 45 5.84 -4.22 -6.56
N GLN A 46 5.27 -3.61 -5.52
CA GLN A 46 5.77 -2.38 -4.91
C GLN A 46 6.29 -2.68 -3.50
N ALA A 47 7.55 -2.35 -3.22
CA ALA A 47 8.01 -2.26 -1.84
C ALA A 47 7.55 -0.94 -1.23
N TYR A 48 7.30 -0.91 0.06
CA TYR A 48 6.98 0.33 0.76
C TYR A 48 7.63 0.40 2.12
N HIS A 49 7.90 1.62 2.57
CA HIS A 49 8.36 1.94 3.92
C HIS A 49 7.60 3.14 4.44
N MET A 50 7.21 3.10 5.71
CA MET A 50 6.45 4.14 6.39
C MET A 50 7.02 4.36 7.79
N LEU A 51 7.01 5.61 8.22
CA LEU A 51 7.37 6.00 9.58
C LEU A 51 6.30 6.95 10.10
N ARG A 52 5.81 6.70 11.31
CA ARG A 52 4.88 7.58 12.03
C ARG A 52 5.42 7.85 13.42
N ILE A 53 5.63 9.12 13.73
CA ILE A 53 6.17 9.56 15.01
C ILE A 53 5.05 10.30 15.75
N GLU A 54 4.59 9.71 16.84
CA GLU A 54 3.62 10.36 17.72
C GLU A 54 4.33 11.37 18.61
N ASN A 55 3.70 12.53 18.84
CA ASN A 55 4.23 13.60 19.71
C ASN A 55 5.67 14.03 19.35
N ALA A 56 6.00 14.09 18.06
CA ALA A 56 7.32 14.50 17.61
C ALA A 56 7.64 15.94 18.03
N GLN A 57 8.81 16.15 18.63
CA GLN A 57 9.36 17.47 18.87
C GLN A 57 10.06 17.96 17.60
N ILE A 58 9.43 18.90 16.91
CA ILE A 58 9.99 19.51 15.70
C ILE A 58 10.90 20.68 16.10
N THR A 59 12.19 20.57 15.83
CA THR A 59 13.20 21.58 16.17
C THR A 59 13.48 22.54 15.02
N ARG A 60 13.23 22.11 13.77
CA ARG A 60 13.33 22.93 12.56
C ARG A 60 12.18 22.62 11.59
N PRO A 61 11.78 23.57 10.71
CA PRO A 61 10.70 23.33 9.76
C PRO A 61 10.91 22.08 8.91
N LEU A 62 9.88 21.23 8.82
CA LEU A 62 9.80 20.14 7.86
C LEU A 62 8.91 20.54 6.68
N HIS A 63 9.26 20.03 5.50
CA HIS A 63 8.51 20.29 4.28
C HIS A 63 7.91 18.98 3.75
N VAL A 64 6.59 18.97 3.56
CA VAL A 64 5.91 17.85 2.90
C VAL A 64 6.46 17.70 1.48
N GLY A 65 6.78 16.46 1.09
CA GLY A 65 7.42 16.12 -0.17
C GLY A 65 8.95 16.17 -0.16
N ALA A 66 9.59 16.72 0.88
CA ALA A 66 11.05 16.67 1.01
C ALA A 66 11.52 15.31 1.58
N ALA A 67 12.77 14.94 1.29
CA ALA A 67 13.37 13.69 1.70
C ALA A 67 14.11 13.81 3.04
N TYR A 68 13.93 12.82 3.91
CA TYR A 68 14.51 12.74 5.23
C TYR A 68 14.99 11.32 5.52
N ALA A 69 16.03 11.17 6.34
CA ALA A 69 16.49 9.90 6.88
C ALA A 69 16.18 9.84 8.37
N CYS A 70 15.99 8.63 8.90
CA CYS A 70 15.66 8.41 10.29
C CYS A 70 16.63 7.42 10.93
N THR A 71 16.98 7.68 12.18
CA THR A 71 17.63 6.72 13.07
C THR A 71 16.72 6.42 14.26
N GLY A 72 16.81 5.22 14.81
CA GLY A 72 16.13 4.84 16.05
C GLY A 72 16.70 3.55 16.63
N ILE A 73 16.04 3.03 17.64
CA ILE A 73 16.40 1.78 18.32
C ILE A 73 15.26 0.79 18.10
N GLY A 74 15.56 -0.37 17.53
CA GLY A 74 14.60 -1.45 17.30
C GLY A 74 14.16 -2.15 18.59
N PRO A 75 13.20 -3.10 18.50
CA PRO A 75 12.69 -3.85 19.66
C PRO A 75 13.78 -4.57 20.45
N ASP A 76 14.80 -5.10 19.75
CA ASP A 76 15.90 -5.87 20.34
C ASP A 76 17.11 -5.00 20.72
N ALA A 77 16.89 -3.71 21.00
CA ALA A 77 17.92 -2.70 21.27
C ALA A 77 18.95 -2.51 20.14
N THR A 78 18.69 -3.03 18.95
CA THR A 78 19.57 -2.87 17.78
C THR A 78 19.42 -1.46 17.19
N PRO A 79 20.53 -0.77 16.89
CA PRO A 79 20.47 0.50 16.16
C PRO A 79 19.85 0.28 14.79
N LEU A 80 18.84 1.09 14.46
CA LEU A 80 18.15 1.06 13.18
C LEU A 80 18.40 2.38 12.45
N LYS A 81 18.80 2.26 11.18
CA LYS A 81 18.84 3.38 10.24
C LYS A 81 17.92 3.06 9.09
N THR A 82 16.91 3.91 8.87
CA THR A 82 16.01 3.73 7.72
C THR A 82 16.73 4.18 6.44
N HIS A 83 16.24 3.70 5.31
CA HIS A 83 16.45 4.41 4.05
C HIS A 83 15.80 5.81 4.13
N TRP A 84 16.12 6.69 3.18
CA TRP A 84 15.42 7.98 3.09
C TRP A 84 13.94 7.78 2.73
N LEU A 85 13.09 8.64 3.27
CA LEU A 85 11.64 8.67 3.13
C LEU A 85 11.18 10.09 2.79
N PHE A 86 10.06 10.25 2.07
CA PHE A 86 9.44 11.55 1.90
C PHE A 86 8.62 11.92 3.13
N CYS A 87 8.68 13.17 3.60
CA CYS A 87 7.71 13.67 4.57
C CYS A 87 6.34 13.75 3.90
N THR A 88 5.35 13.06 4.47
CA THR A 88 4.00 12.98 3.89
C THR A 88 3.01 13.86 4.65
N ALA A 89 3.18 14.02 5.97
CA ALA A 89 2.38 14.95 6.76
C ALA A 89 3.18 15.43 7.98
N THR A 90 2.91 16.67 8.42
CA THR A 90 3.49 17.26 9.64
C THR A 90 2.49 17.37 10.79
N ALA A 91 1.19 17.21 10.50
CA ALA A 91 0.11 17.26 11.49
C ALA A 91 -1.09 16.38 11.05
N PRO A 92 -1.88 15.83 12.00
CA PRO A 92 -1.67 15.86 13.46
C PRO A 92 -0.54 14.94 13.93
N VAL A 93 -0.08 14.02 13.08
CA VAL A 93 1.02 13.09 13.35
C VAL A 93 2.10 13.33 12.29
N LEU A 94 3.36 13.38 12.71
CA LEU A 94 4.48 13.48 11.79
C LEU A 94 4.66 12.13 11.07
N SER A 95 4.50 12.12 9.75
CA SER A 95 4.56 10.90 8.96
C SER A 95 5.48 11.03 7.75
N PHE A 96 6.11 9.91 7.41
CA PHE A 96 6.96 9.75 6.25
C PHE A 96 6.61 8.48 5.50
N GLY A 97 6.89 8.44 4.20
CA GLY A 97 6.70 7.23 3.43
C GLY A 97 7.28 7.26 2.03
N ILE A 98 7.66 6.08 1.54
CA ILE A 98 8.15 5.86 0.18
C ILE A 98 7.64 4.51 -0.34
N SER A 99 7.27 4.48 -1.61
CA SER A 99 6.97 3.27 -2.37
C SER A 99 7.96 3.15 -3.53
N THR A 100 8.44 1.95 -3.82
CA THR A 100 9.40 1.70 -4.90
C THR A 100 8.96 0.53 -5.78
N SER A 101 9.04 0.72 -7.10
CA SER A 101 8.74 -0.33 -8.08
C SER A 101 10.03 -0.96 -8.61
N GLY A 102 10.33 -2.19 -8.19
CA GLY A 102 11.48 -2.94 -8.68
C GLY A 102 12.86 -2.39 -8.23
N PRO A 103 13.96 -2.89 -8.81
CA PRO A 103 15.33 -2.57 -8.37
C PRO A 103 15.82 -1.19 -8.84
N THR A 104 15.05 -0.47 -9.66
CA THR A 104 15.43 0.83 -10.22
C THR A 104 15.09 1.98 -9.26
N PRO A 105 16.08 2.76 -8.79
CA PRO A 105 15.87 3.90 -7.88
C PRO A 105 14.98 5.02 -8.45
N ALA A 106 14.80 5.06 -9.76
CA ALA A 106 14.08 6.13 -10.46
C ALA A 106 12.55 6.09 -10.28
N ALA A 107 11.99 5.00 -9.74
CA ALA A 107 10.55 4.84 -9.55
C ALA A 107 10.16 4.86 -8.07
N CYS A 108 10.69 5.84 -7.34
CA CYS A 108 10.32 6.13 -5.96
C CYS A 108 9.18 7.13 -5.91
N THR A 109 8.14 6.86 -5.13
CA THR A 109 6.96 7.72 -4.98
C THR A 109 6.61 7.92 -3.52
N ALA A 110 6.13 9.11 -3.14
CA ALA A 110 5.63 9.34 -1.80
C ALA A 110 4.33 8.54 -1.58
N ILE A 111 4.20 7.93 -0.40
CA ILE A 111 2.96 7.24 -0.01
C ILE A 111 1.90 8.30 0.31
N LEU A 112 0.63 8.04 -0.04
CA LEU A 112 -0.46 8.98 0.30
C LEU A 112 -0.47 9.30 1.80
N PRO A 113 -0.58 10.57 2.21
CA PRO A 113 -0.67 10.93 3.63
C PRO A 113 -2.02 10.54 4.25
N GLN A 114 -2.08 10.50 5.58
CA GLN A 114 -3.32 10.49 6.38
C GLN A 114 -4.30 9.32 6.13
N VAL A 115 -3.81 8.19 5.63
CA VAL A 115 -4.60 6.96 5.45
C VAL A 115 -3.89 5.84 6.21
N ASP A 116 -4.54 5.18 7.16
CA ASP A 116 -3.85 4.17 7.98
C ASP A 116 -3.62 2.84 7.25
N ALA A 117 -4.54 2.46 6.36
CA ALA A 117 -4.49 1.20 5.61
C ALA A 117 -3.75 1.34 4.27
N LEU A 118 -3.10 0.26 3.82
CA LEU A 118 -2.49 0.17 2.48
C LEU A 118 -3.52 0.14 1.36
N ILE A 119 -4.72 -0.34 1.68
CA ILE A 119 -5.88 -0.41 0.80
C ILE A 119 -6.88 0.59 1.33
N VAL A 120 -7.30 1.53 0.47
CA VAL A 120 -8.28 2.56 0.78
C VAL A 120 -9.61 2.15 0.19
N GLU A 121 -10.62 2.04 1.03
CA GLU A 121 -12.00 1.79 0.63
C GLU A 121 -12.63 3.08 0.11
N LEU A 122 -13.13 3.03 -1.12
CA LEU A 122 -13.65 4.20 -1.84
C LEU A 122 -15.18 4.22 -1.89
N GLU A 123 -15.79 3.07 -2.17
CA GLU A 123 -17.23 2.93 -2.33
C GLU A 123 -17.61 1.46 -2.06
N GLU A 124 -18.67 1.25 -1.28
CA GLU A 124 -19.20 -0.07 -1.00
C GLU A 124 -19.87 -0.65 -2.25
N LEU A 125 -19.66 -1.94 -2.49
CA LEU A 125 -20.13 -2.67 -3.66
C LEU A 125 -20.97 -3.88 -3.24
N ARG A 126 -21.97 -4.18 -4.07
CA ARG A 126 -22.79 -5.39 -3.99
C ARG A 126 -22.85 -6.12 -5.32
N GLU A 127 -23.36 -7.36 -5.28
CA GLU A 127 -23.58 -8.20 -6.47
C GLU A 127 -22.30 -8.39 -7.29
N ILE A 128 -21.23 -8.88 -6.65
CA ILE A 128 -19.90 -8.96 -7.26
C ILE A 128 -19.80 -10.22 -8.12
N VAL A 129 -19.63 -10.01 -9.42
CA VAL A 129 -19.55 -11.04 -10.45
C VAL A 129 -18.17 -10.99 -11.10
N CYS A 130 -17.61 -12.17 -11.32
CA CYS A 130 -16.30 -12.36 -11.91
C CYS A 130 -16.38 -13.09 -13.23
N VAL A 131 -15.65 -12.59 -14.22
CA VAL A 131 -15.36 -13.27 -15.48
C VAL A 131 -13.87 -13.56 -15.53
N PHE A 132 -13.50 -14.80 -15.84
CA PHE A 132 -12.12 -15.28 -15.82
C PHE A 132 -11.92 -16.42 -16.84
N SER A 133 -10.66 -16.68 -17.21
CA SER A 133 -10.32 -17.80 -18.09
C SER A 133 -10.56 -19.13 -17.39
N GLY A 134 -11.36 -20.00 -18.00
CA GLY A 134 -11.63 -21.34 -17.50
C GLY A 134 -10.46 -22.29 -17.68
N SER A 135 -10.53 -23.46 -17.03
CA SER A 135 -9.48 -24.50 -17.10
C SER A 135 -9.30 -25.15 -18.48
N GLY A 136 -10.17 -24.84 -19.45
CA GLY A 136 -10.14 -25.37 -20.81
C GLY A 136 -9.36 -24.52 -21.83
N GLY A 137 -8.67 -23.46 -21.40
CA GLY A 137 -7.87 -22.57 -22.25
C GLY A 137 -8.45 -21.15 -22.37
N GLU A 138 -7.67 -20.23 -22.95
CA GLU A 138 -7.98 -18.79 -23.02
C GLU A 138 -9.28 -18.45 -23.77
N THR A 139 -9.79 -19.36 -24.61
CA THR A 139 -11.04 -19.19 -25.37
C THR A 139 -12.31 -19.48 -24.57
N LEU A 140 -12.22 -20.14 -23.41
CA LEU A 140 -13.38 -20.43 -22.57
C LEU A 140 -13.45 -19.44 -21.41
N GLN A 141 -14.34 -18.45 -21.53
CA GLN A 141 -14.65 -17.54 -20.43
C GLN A 141 -15.65 -18.19 -19.47
N SER A 142 -15.33 -18.18 -18.18
CA SER A 142 -16.21 -18.61 -17.11
C SER A 142 -16.71 -17.40 -16.33
N GLN A 143 -17.95 -17.48 -15.85
CA GLN A 143 -18.56 -16.45 -15.02
C GLN A 143 -19.01 -17.04 -13.68
N ALA A 144 -18.74 -16.35 -12.58
CA ALA A 144 -19.20 -16.74 -11.26
C ALA A 144 -19.58 -15.50 -10.43
N GLN A 145 -20.65 -15.61 -9.62
CA GLN A 145 -20.89 -14.66 -8.55
C GLN A 145 -19.96 -15.02 -7.39
N ILE A 146 -19.00 -14.15 -7.08
CA ILE A 146 -17.93 -14.45 -6.12
C ILE A 146 -18.15 -13.79 -4.76
N GLY A 147 -19.07 -12.84 -4.65
CA GLY A 147 -19.38 -12.18 -3.39
C GLY A 147 -20.68 -11.39 -3.44
N ARG A 148 -21.28 -11.18 -2.27
CA ARG A 148 -22.48 -10.33 -2.12
C ARG A 148 -22.14 -8.91 -1.71
N ARG A 149 -20.97 -8.71 -1.11
CA ARG A 149 -20.49 -7.45 -0.55
C ARG A 149 -18.99 -7.30 -0.77
N GLY A 150 -18.54 -6.06 -0.88
CA GLY A 150 -17.14 -5.72 -1.02
C GLY A 150 -16.97 -4.22 -1.21
N TRP A 151 -15.80 -3.82 -1.69
CA TRP A 151 -15.40 -2.43 -1.80
C TRP A 151 -14.66 -2.18 -3.12
N LEU A 152 -14.97 -1.06 -3.76
CA LEU A 152 -14.06 -0.43 -4.70
C LEU A 152 -12.89 0.11 -3.88
N VAL A 153 -11.67 -0.25 -4.26
CA VAL A 153 -10.49 0.11 -3.49
C VAL A 153 -9.41 0.75 -4.34
N MET A 154 -8.54 1.52 -3.71
CA MET A 154 -7.27 1.97 -4.28
C MET A 154 -6.09 1.66 -3.36
N THR A 155 -4.90 1.50 -3.94
CA THR A 155 -3.68 1.39 -3.15
C THR A 155 -3.23 2.76 -2.65
N ARG A 156 -2.77 2.81 -1.40
CA ARG A 156 -2.12 3.98 -0.81
C ARG A 156 -0.70 4.20 -1.36
N ILE A 157 -0.10 3.13 -1.87
CA ILE A 157 1.27 3.08 -2.41
C ILE A 157 1.25 3.03 -3.94
N GLY A 158 2.39 3.36 -4.56
CA GLY A 158 2.56 3.47 -6.00
C GLY A 158 1.97 4.77 -6.58
N CYS A 159 2.49 5.19 -7.73
CA CYS A 159 1.93 6.28 -8.52
C CYS A 159 2.04 5.92 -10.02
N PRO A 160 0.93 5.86 -10.77
CA PRO A 160 -0.45 6.04 -10.30
C PRO A 160 -0.89 4.96 -9.29
N GLN A 161 -1.87 5.30 -8.46
CA GLN A 161 -2.44 4.32 -7.52
C GLN A 161 -3.21 3.24 -8.27
N ARG A 162 -3.14 2.01 -7.77
CA ARG A 162 -3.83 0.88 -8.39
C ARG A 162 -5.23 0.78 -7.83
N ILE A 163 -6.20 0.69 -8.74
CA ILE A 163 -7.62 0.51 -8.40
C ILE A 163 -7.97 -0.96 -8.53
N GLY A 164 -8.90 -1.41 -7.70
CA GLY A 164 -9.33 -2.79 -7.66
C GLY A 164 -10.61 -3.00 -6.88
N ILE A 165 -10.92 -4.25 -6.58
CA ILE A 165 -12.06 -4.64 -5.76
C ILE A 165 -11.57 -5.57 -4.63
N LEU A 166 -12.01 -5.27 -3.42
CA LEU A 166 -11.93 -6.15 -2.27
C LEU A 166 -13.28 -6.84 -2.09
N VAL A 167 -13.30 -8.15 -1.92
CA VAL A 167 -14.51 -8.95 -1.72
C VAL A 167 -14.48 -9.55 -0.32
N GLU A 168 -15.56 -9.34 0.42
CA GLU A 168 -15.78 -9.92 1.74
C GLU A 168 -16.41 -11.31 1.61
N ASP A 169 -15.95 -12.27 2.42
CA ASP A 169 -16.45 -13.65 2.47
C ASP A 169 -16.66 -14.29 1.08
N PRO A 170 -15.62 -14.32 0.23
CA PRO A 170 -15.78 -14.67 -1.17
C PRO A 170 -15.97 -16.17 -1.39
N VAL A 171 -16.82 -16.54 -2.35
CA VAL A 171 -16.90 -17.90 -2.90
C VAL A 171 -16.10 -17.94 -4.20
N LEU A 172 -14.80 -18.25 -4.08
CA LEU A 172 -13.87 -18.22 -5.20
C LEU A 172 -13.81 -19.57 -5.94
N PRO A 173 -13.99 -19.59 -7.27
CA PRO A 173 -13.57 -20.71 -8.10
C PRO A 173 -12.07 -21.00 -7.94
N SER A 174 -11.68 -22.27 -8.08
CA SER A 174 -10.27 -22.70 -7.93
C SER A 174 -9.29 -22.01 -8.88
N ALA A 175 -9.77 -21.51 -10.03
CA ALA A 175 -8.99 -20.74 -10.98
C ALA A 175 -8.59 -19.34 -10.47
N LEU A 176 -9.27 -18.79 -9.45
CA LEU A 176 -8.98 -17.48 -8.87
C LEU A 176 -8.01 -17.59 -7.69
N CYS A 177 -6.81 -18.09 -7.95
CA CYS A 177 -5.73 -18.15 -6.97
C CYS A 177 -4.83 -16.89 -7.03
N PRO A 178 -4.03 -16.60 -5.98
CA PRO A 178 -3.10 -15.48 -6.01
C PRO A 178 -2.15 -15.56 -7.21
N GLY A 179 -2.13 -14.50 -8.02
CA GLY A 179 -1.37 -14.40 -9.27
C GLY A 179 -2.22 -14.59 -10.54
N ALA A 180 -3.44 -15.14 -10.43
CA ALA A 180 -4.38 -15.22 -11.54
C ALA A 180 -4.66 -13.81 -12.10
N ALA A 181 -4.64 -13.66 -13.42
CA ALA A 181 -4.70 -12.38 -14.12
C ALA A 181 -5.71 -12.42 -15.27
N GLY A 182 -5.96 -11.27 -15.90
CA GLY A 182 -6.99 -11.15 -16.95
C GLY A 182 -8.40 -11.25 -16.41
N ILE A 183 -8.59 -10.97 -15.11
CA ILE A 183 -9.87 -11.06 -14.43
C ILE A 183 -10.68 -9.79 -14.72
N VAL A 184 -11.97 -9.97 -15.01
CA VAL A 184 -12.93 -8.87 -15.10
C VAL A 184 -13.90 -9.01 -13.94
N LEU A 185 -14.08 -7.94 -13.18
CA LEU A 185 -15.07 -7.87 -12.11
C LEU A 185 -16.12 -6.83 -12.43
N THR A 186 -17.38 -7.21 -12.28
CA THR A 186 -18.52 -6.30 -12.29
C THR A 186 -19.21 -6.30 -10.93
N ALA A 187 -19.68 -5.14 -10.52
CA ALA A 187 -20.42 -4.96 -9.27
C ALA A 187 -21.37 -3.76 -9.39
N ARG A 188 -22.25 -3.58 -8.42
CA ARG A 188 -23.05 -2.37 -8.28
C ARG A 188 -22.59 -1.58 -7.07
N ALA A 189 -22.43 -0.27 -7.23
CA ALA A 189 -22.21 0.64 -6.11
C ALA A 189 -23.46 0.67 -5.22
N GLU A 190 -23.27 0.53 -3.91
CA GLU A 190 -24.38 0.48 -2.95
C GLU A 190 -25.15 1.81 -2.94
N ARG A 191 -24.41 2.93 -2.90
CA ARG A 191 -25.01 4.28 -2.80
C ARG A 191 -25.70 4.75 -4.07
N THR A 192 -25.09 4.52 -5.23
CA THR A 192 -25.57 5.10 -6.51
C THR A 192 -26.29 4.09 -7.39
N THR A 193 -26.23 2.80 -7.07
CA THR A 193 -26.72 1.68 -7.89
C THR A 193 -26.07 1.56 -9.27
N GLN A 194 -25.06 2.39 -9.55
CA GLN A 194 -24.33 2.37 -10.81
C GLN A 194 -23.49 1.10 -10.92
N SER A 195 -23.39 0.58 -12.14
CA SER A 195 -22.52 -0.57 -12.43
C SER A 195 -21.07 -0.13 -12.51
N VAL A 196 -20.20 -0.83 -11.78
CA VAL A 196 -18.74 -0.68 -11.84
C VAL A 196 -18.19 -1.91 -12.54
N CYS A 197 -17.38 -1.69 -13.58
CA CYS A 197 -16.73 -2.77 -14.33
C CYS A 197 -15.23 -2.48 -14.41
N LEU A 198 -14.43 -3.35 -13.79
CA LEU A 198 -12.97 -3.29 -13.82
C LEU A 198 -12.43 -4.49 -14.59
N ARG A 199 -11.48 -4.23 -15.49
CA ARG A 199 -10.82 -5.22 -16.36
C ARG A 199 -9.35 -5.33 -16.00
N ASP A 200 -8.72 -6.39 -16.51
CA ASP A 200 -7.28 -6.65 -16.37
C ASP A 200 -6.80 -6.72 -14.92
N LEU A 201 -7.67 -7.28 -14.07
CA LEU A 201 -7.39 -7.46 -12.66
C LEU A 201 -6.52 -8.69 -12.44
N CYS A 202 -5.72 -8.63 -11.39
CA CYS A 202 -4.97 -9.74 -10.83
C CYS A 202 -5.45 -10.04 -9.42
N CYS A 203 -5.66 -11.32 -9.12
CA CYS A 203 -5.87 -11.78 -7.75
C CYS A 203 -4.57 -11.61 -6.95
N ILE A 204 -4.59 -10.77 -5.92
CA ILE A 204 -3.45 -10.49 -5.04
C ILE A 204 -3.52 -11.39 -3.80
N ARG A 205 -4.74 -11.58 -3.28
CA ARG A 205 -5.03 -12.41 -2.11
C ARG A 205 -6.32 -13.17 -2.37
N ALA A 206 -6.32 -14.46 -2.03
CA ALA A 206 -7.49 -15.32 -1.97
C ALA A 206 -7.54 -15.90 -0.54
N GLY A 207 -8.67 -15.74 0.15
CA GLY A 207 -8.87 -16.11 1.56
C GLY A 207 -10.15 -15.47 2.08
N ASP A 208 -10.24 -15.23 3.39
CA ASP A 208 -11.40 -14.61 4.05
C ASP A 208 -11.82 -13.28 3.43
N THR A 209 -10.84 -12.55 2.89
CA THR A 209 -11.05 -11.41 2.00
C THR A 209 -10.22 -11.57 0.73
N ALA A 210 -10.88 -11.51 -0.42
CA ALA A 210 -10.19 -11.56 -1.70
C ALA A 210 -9.88 -10.14 -2.19
N LEU A 211 -8.65 -9.92 -2.65
CA LEU A 211 -8.21 -8.63 -3.18
C LEU A 211 -7.81 -8.80 -4.64
N PHE A 212 -8.44 -8.01 -5.52
CA PHE A 212 -8.14 -7.97 -6.94
C PHE A 212 -7.69 -6.56 -7.31
N LEU A 213 -6.49 -6.40 -7.86
CA LEU A 213 -5.94 -5.10 -8.26
C LEU A 213 -5.60 -5.10 -9.75
N ARG A 214 -5.81 -3.97 -10.43
CA ARG A 214 -5.36 -3.79 -11.81
C ARG A 214 -3.83 -3.77 -11.86
N LYS A 215 -3.24 -4.54 -12.78
CA LYS A 215 -1.81 -4.41 -13.11
C LYS A 215 -1.64 -3.15 -13.96
N GLU A 216 -0.56 -2.39 -13.74
CA GLU A 216 -0.18 -1.35 -14.69
C GLU A 216 0.21 -2.03 -16.02
N ALA A 217 -0.13 -1.37 -17.13
CA ALA A 217 0.23 -1.78 -18.47
C ALA A 217 1.72 -1.60 -18.73
#